data_AF-A0A151TX78-F1
#
_entry.id   AF-A0A151TX78-F1
#
_cell.length_a   1.000
_cell.length_b   1.000
_cell.length_c   1.000
_cell.angle_alpha   90.00
_cell.angle_beta   90.00
_cell.angle_gamma   90.00
#
_symmetry.space_group_name_H-M   'P 1'
#
loop_
_entity.id
_entity.type
_entity.pdbx_description
1 polymer ?
#
loop_
_entity_poly.entity_id
_entity_poly.type
_entity_poly.pdbx_seq_one_letter_code
_entity_poly.pdbx_strand_id
1 'polypeptide(L)'
;ILDSSGSNHMIGNQSLFSHLSFSTSLASVTLTNGSQIKVHSIGQTHSIPNFPLHSILFVPSCTFNLISISKFIHTLNFFVLFVNNFVLI
;
A
#
# COMPACT_ATOMS: atom_id res chain seq x y z
N ILE A 1 5.38 4.60 -5.13
CA ILE A 1 5.57 3.68 -6.27
C ILE A 1 4.25 2.96 -6.49
N LEU A 2 3.72 3.00 -7.71
CA LEU A 2 2.62 2.12 -8.12
C LEU A 2 3.23 0.80 -8.58
N ASP A 3 2.77 -0.31 -8.01
CA ASP A 3 3.35 -1.63 -8.25
C ASP A 3 2.27 -2.60 -8.70
N SER A 4 2.39 -3.11 -9.93
CA SER A 4 1.47 -4.12 -10.48
C SER A 4 1.78 -5.53 -9.95
N SER A 5 3.00 -5.78 -9.49
CA SER A 5 3.43 -7.08 -8.97
C SER A 5 3.12 -7.27 -7.49
N GLY A 6 2.96 -6.17 -6.75
CA GLY A 6 2.62 -6.17 -5.33
C GLY A 6 1.16 -6.57 -5.07
N SER A 7 0.93 -7.37 -4.03
CA SER A 7 -0.41 -7.79 -3.59
C SER A 7 -1.04 -6.86 -2.56
N ASN A 8 -0.24 -6.03 -1.88
CA ASN A 8 -0.69 -5.17 -0.79
C ASN A 8 -0.11 -3.76 -0.90
N HIS A 9 -0.84 -2.79 -0.34
CA HIS A 9 -0.28 -1.46 -0.08
C HIS A 9 0.66 -1.54 1.11
N MET A 10 1.86 -0.98 0.99
CA MET A 10 2.87 -0.96 2.03
C MET A 10 3.46 0.44 2.14
N ILE A 11 3.42 1.04 3.32
CA ILE A 11 3.88 2.42 3.55
C ILE A 11 4.87 2.41 4.70
N GLY A 12 6.04 3.02 4.49
CA GLY A 12 7.04 3.20 5.54
C GLY A 12 6.93 4.54 6.28
N ASN A 13 6.25 5.51 5.68
CA ASN A 13 6.06 6.81 6.30
C ASN A 13 4.78 6.87 7.15
N GLN A 14 4.93 6.95 8.47
CA GLN A 14 3.82 7.02 9.42
C GLN A 14 2.93 8.26 9.23
N SER A 15 3.50 9.40 8.80
CA SER A 15 2.74 10.67 8.71
C SER A 15 1.65 10.66 7.63
N LEU A 16 1.68 9.67 6.74
CA LEU A 16 0.68 9.50 5.68
C LEU A 16 -0.60 8.81 6.20
N PHE A 17 -0.56 8.24 7.39
CA PHE A 17 -1.73 7.57 7.96
C PHE A 17 -2.61 8.56 8.69
N SER A 18 -3.91 8.51 8.41
CA SER A 18 -4.93 9.18 9.23
C SER A 18 -5.34 8.35 10.42
N HIS A 19 -5.21 7.02 10.32
CA HIS A 19 -5.53 6.08 11.37
C HIS A 19 -4.62 4.85 11.29
N LEU A 20 -4.19 4.36 12.46
CA LEU A 20 -3.44 3.12 12.63
C LEU A 20 -4.14 2.21 13.64
N SER A 21 -4.25 0.94 13.27
CA SER A 21 -4.76 -0.15 14.09
C SER A 21 -3.62 -1.13 14.38
N PHE A 22 -3.30 -1.29 15.66
CA PHE A 22 -2.28 -2.23 16.12
C PHE A 22 -2.92 -3.57 16.44
N SER A 23 -2.27 -4.66 16.04
CA SER A 23 -2.67 -6.01 16.42
C SER A 23 -1.44 -6.85 16.71
N THR A 24 -1.54 -7.72 17.71
CA THR A 24 -0.48 -8.66 18.09
C THR A 24 -0.34 -9.83 17.11
N SER A 25 -1.34 -10.07 16.26
CA SER A 25 -1.41 -11.19 15.32
C SER A 25 -1.21 -10.80 13.85
N LEU A 26 -0.54 -9.67 13.58
CA LEU A 26 -0.26 -9.25 12.21
C LEU A 26 0.72 -10.20 11.51
N ALA A 27 0.34 -10.64 10.31
CA ALA A 27 1.17 -11.48 9.45
C ALA A 27 2.41 -10.73 8.95
N SER A 28 3.43 -11.49 8.54
CA SER A 28 4.57 -10.97 7.77
C SER A 28 4.18 -10.76 6.31
N VAL A 29 4.90 -9.86 5.64
CA VAL A 29 4.89 -9.71 4.19
C VAL A 29 6.17 -10.26 3.60
N THR A 30 6.05 -10.95 2.47
CA THR A 30 7.20 -11.42 1.70
C THR A 30 7.53 -10.38 0.63
N LEU A 31 8.77 -9.90 0.63
CA LEU A 31 9.29 -8.98 -0.38
C LEU A 31 9.67 -9.74 -1.66
N THR A 32 9.88 -9.00 -2.75
CA THR A 32 10.28 -9.56 -4.05
C THR A 32 11.62 -10.29 -4.03
N ASN A 33 12.48 -10.00 -3.06
CA ASN A 33 13.73 -10.72 -2.82
C ASN A 33 13.57 -11.99 -1.95
N GLY A 34 12.33 -12.38 -1.63
CA GLY A 34 12.00 -13.54 -0.80
C GLY A 34 12.15 -13.33 0.71
N SER A 35 12.70 -12.20 1.17
CA SER A 35 12.78 -11.90 2.59
C SER A 35 11.40 -11.59 3.17
N GLN A 36 11.22 -11.90 4.45
CA GLN A 36 9.98 -11.58 5.16
C GLN A 36 10.18 -10.43 6.13
N ILE A 37 9.25 -9.49 6.13
CA ILE A 37 9.20 -8.37 7.07
C ILE A 37 7.93 -8.44 7.89
N LYS A 38 8.06 -8.19 9.20
CA LYS A 38 6.93 -8.07 10.11
C LYS A 38 6.19 -6.76 9.88
N VAL A 39 4.88 -6.82 9.72
CA VAL A 39 4.02 -5.65 9.66
C VAL A 39 3.87 -5.06 11.06
N HIS A 40 4.03 -3.75 11.19
CA HIS A 40 3.93 -3.07 12.49
C HIS A 40 2.48 -2.78 12.87
N SER A 41 1.70 -2.25 11.92
CA SER A 41 0.28 -1.97 12.09
C SER A 41 -0.42 -1.95 10.73
N ILE A 42 -1.75 -1.93 10.75
CA ILE A 42 -2.58 -1.73 9.56
C ILE A 42 -3.23 -0.37 9.68
N GLY A 43 -3.37 0.37 8.58
CA GLY A 43 -3.98 1.68 8.65
C GLY A 43 -4.73 2.12 7.40
N GLN A 44 -5.14 3.38 7.47
CA GLN A 44 -5.84 4.10 6.42
C GLN A 44 -5.06 5.35 6.05
N THR A 45 -5.07 5.71 4.77
CA THR A 45 -4.41 6.92 4.26
C THR A 45 -5.35 7.71 3.36
N HIS A 46 -5.17 9.03 3.37
CA HIS A 46 -5.78 9.95 2.39
C HIS A 46 -4.78 10.36 1.29
N SER A 47 -3.60 9.72 1.23
CA SER A 47 -2.44 10.24 0.49
C SER A 47 -2.47 10.04 -1.03
N ILE A 48 -3.47 9.37 -1.60
CA ILE A 48 -3.71 9.41 -3.05
C ILE A 48 -4.74 10.51 -3.30
N PRO A 49 -4.59 11.38 -4.31
CA PRO A 49 -5.48 12.52 -4.51
C PRO A 49 -6.94 12.04 -4.53
N ASN A 50 -7.65 12.27 -3.43
CA ASN A 50 -9.07 11.99 -3.20
C ASN A 50 -9.49 10.51 -3.09
N PHE A 51 -8.57 9.55 -3.01
CA PHE A 51 -8.94 8.13 -2.82
C PHE A 51 -8.51 7.63 -1.44
N PRO A 52 -9.45 7.49 -0.47
CA PRO A 52 -9.13 6.88 0.81
C PRO A 52 -8.79 5.41 0.58
N LEU A 53 -7.58 5.01 0.99
CA LEU A 53 -7.17 3.61 0.98
C LEU A 53 -7.24 3.02 2.37
N HIS A 54 -7.74 1.80 2.42
CA HIS A 54 -7.85 0.97 3.62
C HIS A 54 -6.92 -0.23 3.54
N SER A 55 -6.72 -0.90 4.69
CA SER A 55 -5.94 -2.14 4.77
C SER A 55 -4.51 -1.99 4.24
N ILE A 56 -3.87 -0.87 4.59
CA ILE A 56 -2.49 -0.55 4.23
C ILE A 56 -1.57 -1.08 5.33
N LEU A 57 -0.50 -1.74 4.92
CA LEU A 57 0.49 -2.29 5.84
C LEU A 57 1.52 -1.21 6.19
N PHE A 58 1.59 -0.83 7.46
CA PHE A 58 2.65 0.05 7.95
C PHE A 58 3.89 -0.77 8.26
N VAL A 59 4.98 -0.44 7.55
CA VAL A 59 6.26 -1.15 7.65
C VAL A 59 7.37 -0.10 7.79
N PRO A 60 7.76 0.28 9.02
CA PRO A 60 8.70 1.38 9.28
C PRO A 60 10.07 1.22 8.61
N SER A 61 10.50 -0.03 8.39
CA SER A 61 11.76 -0.34 7.72
C SER A 61 11.72 -0.17 6.20
N CYS A 62 10.54 0.06 5.62
CA CYS A 62 10.39 0.25 4.19
C CYS A 62 10.81 1.66 3.79
N THR A 63 11.70 1.77 2.79
CA THR A 63 12.23 3.05 2.32
C THR A 63 11.32 3.77 1.33
N PHE A 64 10.25 3.11 0.86
CA PHE A 64 9.33 3.66 -0.13
C PHE A 64 7.88 3.26 0.19
N ASN A 65 6.93 4.03 -0.36
CA ASN A 65 5.51 3.73 -0.25
C ASN A 65 5.07 2.99 -1.52
N LEU A 66 4.62 1.75 -1.37
CA LEU A 66 4.06 0.91 -2.42
C LEU A 66 2.54 0.96 -2.40
N ILE A 67 1.96 1.22 -3.56
CA ILE A 67 0.54 1.03 -3.81
C ILE A 67 0.40 -0.11 -4.81
N SER A 68 -0.11 -1.25 -4.34
CA SER A 68 -0.53 -2.35 -5.22
C SER A 68 -1.62 -1.88 -6.17
N ILE A 69 -1.35 -1.91 -7.47
CA ILE A 69 -2.34 -1.55 -8.50
C ILE A 69 -3.49 -2.55 -8.48
N SER A 70 -3.20 -3.85 -8.37
CA SER A 70 -4.20 -4.93 -8.36
C SER A 70 -5.18 -4.79 -7.19
N LYS A 71 -4.68 -4.48 -5.99
CA LYS A 71 -5.52 -4.20 -4.82
C LYS A 71 -6.31 -2.90 -5.00
N PHE A 72 -5.65 -1.84 -5.50
CA PHE A 72 -6.27 -0.54 -5.72
C PHE A 72 -7.50 -0.64 -6.65
N ILE A 73 -7.34 -1.22 -7.83
CA ILE A 73 -8.43 -1.35 -8.83
C ILE A 73 -9.57 -2.23 -8.32
N HIS A 74 -9.25 -3.30 -7.59
CA HIS A 74 -10.25 -4.21 -7.05
C HIS A 74 -11.04 -3.58 -5.90
N THR A 75 -10.38 -2.82 -5.02
CA THR A 75 -11.05 -2.16 -3.89
C THR A 75 -11.97 -1.04 -4.32
N LEU A 76 -11.58 -0.27 -5.36
CA LEU A 76 -12.33 0.91 -5.79
C LEU A 76 -13.20 0.66 -7.03
N ASN A 77 -13.14 -0.54 -7.63
CA ASN A 77 -13.81 -0.89 -8.87
C ASN A 77 -13.50 0.08 -10.03
N PHE A 78 -12.21 0.43 -10.16
CA PHE A 78 -11.68 1.28 -11.23
C PHE A 78 -10.78 0.48 -12.18
N PHE A 79 -10.40 1.11 -13.29
CA PHE A 79 -9.31 0.64 -14.13
C PHE A 79 -8.21 1.69 -14.13
N VAL A 80 -6.96 1.25 -14.30
CA VAL A 80 -5.83 2.18 -14.46
C VAL A 80 -5.35 2.09 -15.90
N LEU A 81 -5.21 3.24 -16.55
CA LEU A 81 -4.70 3.35 -17.92
C LEU A 81 -3.36 4.11 -17.92
N PHE A 82 -2.33 3.47 -18.49
CA PHE A 82 -1.02 4.08 -18.71
C PHE A 82 -0.96 4.61 -20.15
N VAL A 83 -0.79 5.93 -20.32
CA VAL A 83 -0.67 6.59 -21.63
C VAL A 83 0.58 7.45 -21.65
N ASN A 84 1.62 7.01 -22.37
CA ASN A 84 2.95 7.65 -22.35
C ASN A 84 3.45 7.82 -20.90
N ASN A 85 3.62 9.07 -20.45
CA ASN A 85 4.07 9.42 -19.10
C ASN A 85 2.91 9.75 -18.14
N PHE A 86 1.67 9.48 -18.54
CA PHE A 86 0.47 9.74 -17.76
C PHE A 86 -0.12 8.45 -17.20
N VAL A 87 -0.69 8.58 -15.99
CA VAL A 87 -1.52 7.55 -15.34
C VAL A 87 -2.91 8.13 -15.19
N LEU A 88 -3.90 7.49 -15.80
CA LEU A 88 -5.31 7.76 -15.57
C LEU A 88 -5.88 6.68 -14.66
N ILE A 89 -6.68 7.10 -13.70
CA ILE A 89 -7.35 6.28 -12.68
C ILE A 89 -8.85 6.54 -12.77
#